data_AF-A0A7M4AVQ2-F1
#
_entry.id   AF-A0A7M4AVQ2-F1
#
_cell.length_a   1.000
_cell.length_b   1.000
_cell.length_c   1.000
_cell.angle_alpha   90.00
_cell.angle_beta   90.00
_cell.angle_gamma   90.00
#
_symmetry.space_group_name_H-M   'P 1'
#
loop_
_entity.id
_entity.type
_entity.pdbx_description
1 polymer ?
#
loop_
_entity_poly.entity_id
_entity_poly.type
_entity_poly.pdbx_seq_one_letter_code
_entity_poly.pdbx_strand_id
1 'polypeptide(L)'
;MSEMRWLVIRCHVCKQCSGQRKTDSRCPHCGAKLGRESELVKECNSSASLHVEVSLANTPAELRDELRTRLTSTSAVDESETVSPSVLFQALRKLADEDGVVHLSAVKRLLEVRSVDAPSLGLMEQAELEGLVVRLGEDRWMFFE
;
A
#
# COMPACT_ATOMS: atom_id res chain seq x y z
N MET A 1 13.83 12.68 22.78
CA MET A 1 13.04 11.84 21.87
C MET A 1 13.67 10.45 21.89
N SER A 2 12.95 9.41 22.30
CA SER A 2 13.51 8.04 22.30
C SER A 2 13.67 7.58 20.85
N GLU A 3 14.90 7.26 20.46
CA GLU A 3 15.24 6.84 19.11
C GLU A 3 14.49 5.54 18.77
N MET A 4 13.62 5.57 17.76
CA MET A 4 12.79 4.42 17.39
C MET A 4 13.66 3.36 16.71
N ARG A 5 14.03 2.32 17.45
CA ARG A 5 14.76 1.16 16.93
C ARG A 5 13.82 0.17 16.25
N TRP A 6 14.16 -0.23 15.04
CA TRP A 6 13.47 -1.27 14.28
C TRP A 6 14.43 -2.42 13.99
N LEU A 7 13.94 -3.65 14.03
CA LEU A 7 14.74 -4.87 13.89
C LEU A 7 14.26 -5.67 12.68
N VAL A 8 15.18 -6.10 11.83
CA VAL A 8 14.94 -7.11 10.79
C VAL A 8 15.27 -8.46 11.39
N ILE A 9 14.26 -9.30 11.62
CA ILE A 9 14.43 -10.61 12.23
C ILE A 9 14.07 -11.71 11.24
N ARG A 10 14.99 -12.67 11.03
CA ARG A 10 14.75 -13.88 10.25
C ARG A 10 14.16 -14.97 11.15
N CYS A 11 12.99 -15.48 10.77
CA CYS A 11 12.35 -16.58 11.48
C CYS A 11 13.16 -17.86 11.38
N HIS A 12 13.42 -18.54 12.51
CA HIS A 12 14.13 -19.82 12.51
C HIS A 12 13.32 -20.94 11.82
N VAL A 13 11.99 -20.85 11.80
CA VAL A 13 11.08 -21.84 11.17
C VAL A 13 10.96 -21.61 9.67
N CYS A 14 10.32 -20.52 9.24
CA CYS A 14 10.00 -20.30 7.82
C CYS A 14 11.09 -19.56 7.04
N LYS A 15 12.18 -19.14 7.70
CA LYS A 15 13.31 -18.38 7.13
C LYS A 15 12.95 -17.01 6.54
N GLN A 16 11.69 -16.60 6.61
CA GLN A 16 11.23 -15.27 6.21
C GLN A 16 11.70 -14.20 7.20
N CYS A 17 12.19 -13.09 6.67
CA CYS A 17 12.54 -11.89 7.41
C CYS A 17 11.32 -10.99 7.60
N SER A 18 11.19 -10.38 8.78
CA SER A 18 10.12 -9.43 9.08
C SER A 18 10.62 -8.30 9.95
N GLY A 19 9.96 -7.14 9.87
CA GLY A 19 10.23 -6.00 10.72
C GLY A 19 9.58 -6.14 12.09
N GLN A 20 10.34 -5.89 13.15
CA GLN A 20 9.90 -6.04 14.54
C GLN A 20 10.37 -4.86 15.38
N ARG A 21 9.59 -4.46 16.39
CA ARG A 21 10.00 -3.45 17.38
C ARG A 21 10.74 -4.05 18.58
N LYS A 22 10.62 -5.36 18.78
CA LYS A 22 11.16 -6.12 19.92
C LYS A 22 11.56 -7.52 19.43
N THR A 23 12.43 -8.21 20.17
CA THR A 23 12.94 -9.54 19.81
C THR A 23 12.03 -10.70 20.25
N ASP A 24 11.09 -10.46 21.18
CA ASP A 24 10.11 -11.46 21.65
C ASP A 24 8.73 -11.16 21.05
N SER A 25 8.51 -11.61 19.82
CA SER A 25 7.27 -11.41 19.07
C SER A 25 6.89 -12.68 18.30
N ARG A 26 5.82 -12.64 17.50
CA ARG A 26 5.44 -13.75 16.63
C ARG A 26 5.79 -13.44 15.18
N CYS A 27 6.20 -14.46 14.44
CA CYS A 27 6.42 -14.35 13.02
C CYS A 27 5.09 -14.01 12.33
N PRO A 28 5.00 -12.91 11.57
CA PRO A 28 3.77 -12.54 10.87
C PRO A 28 3.45 -13.50 9.71
N HIS A 29 4.44 -14.29 9.26
CA HIS A 29 4.25 -15.23 8.16
C HIS A 29 3.74 -16.60 8.62
N CYS A 30 4.34 -17.20 9.67
CA CYS A 30 4.00 -18.56 10.12
C CYS A 30 3.50 -18.66 11.55
N GLY A 31 3.42 -17.56 12.30
CA GLY A 31 2.94 -17.53 13.69
C GLY A 31 3.91 -18.08 14.75
N ALA A 32 5.05 -18.65 14.34
CA ALA A 32 6.07 -19.16 15.25
C ALA A 32 6.61 -18.06 16.19
N LYS A 33 6.96 -18.43 17.41
CA LYS A 33 7.55 -17.51 18.38
C LYS A 33 8.96 -17.09 17.91
N LEU A 34 9.18 -15.80 17.76
CA LEU A 34 10.49 -15.21 17.54
C LEU A 34 11.16 -15.00 18.90
N GLY A 35 12.43 -15.33 18.98
CA GLY A 35 13.18 -15.29 20.23
C GLY A 35 14.65 -15.56 19.97
N ARG A 36 15.34 -16.20 20.93
CA ARG A 36 16.79 -16.45 20.86
C ARG A 36 17.24 -17.27 19.64
N GLU A 37 16.38 -18.12 19.10
CA GLU A 37 16.68 -18.95 17.93
C GLU A 37 16.53 -18.19 16.61
N SER A 38 15.83 -17.06 16.62
CA SER A 38 15.67 -16.21 15.45
C SER A 38 16.89 -15.31 15.27
N GLU A 39 17.31 -15.12 14.04
CA GLU A 39 18.48 -14.31 13.70
C GLU A 39 18.09 -12.84 13.58
N LEU A 40 18.81 -11.95 14.27
CA LEU A 40 18.74 -10.51 14.03
C LEU A 40 19.62 -10.16 12.83
N VAL A 41 18.99 -9.88 11.69
CA VAL A 41 19.67 -9.62 10.41
C VAL A 41 20.22 -8.21 10.37
N LYS A 42 19.42 -7.22 10.81
CA LYS A 42 19.80 -5.80 10.77
C LYS A 42 18.98 -4.96 11.74
N GLU A 43 19.54 -3.83 12.13
CA GLU A 43 18.83 -2.78 12.86
C GLU A 43 18.67 -1.54 11.99
N CYS A 44 17.48 -0.94 12.08
CA CYS A 44 17.06 0.19 11.28
C CYS A 44 16.60 1.32 12.21
N ASN A 45 16.88 2.56 11.83
CA ASN A 45 16.50 3.77 12.57
C ASN A 45 15.24 4.45 12.01
N SER A 46 14.65 3.89 10.95
CA SER A 46 13.45 4.42 10.30
C SER A 46 12.59 3.30 9.71
N SER A 47 11.29 3.55 9.56
CA SER A 47 10.38 2.62 8.89
C SER A 47 10.73 2.42 7.40
N ALA A 48 11.24 3.48 6.74
CA ALA A 48 11.65 3.42 5.35
C ALA A 48 12.85 2.48 5.15
N SER A 49 13.90 2.61 5.97
CA SER A 49 15.06 1.72 5.92
C SER A 49 14.66 0.27 6.27
N LEU A 50 13.77 0.08 7.25
CA LEU A 50 13.23 -1.24 7.60
C LEU A 50 12.55 -1.92 6.40
N HIS A 51 11.70 -1.20 5.68
CA HIS A 51 10.98 -1.72 4.51
C HIS A 51 11.94 -2.21 3.43
N VAL A 52 12.98 -1.41 3.13
CA VAL A 52 13.99 -1.78 2.14
C VAL A 52 14.76 -3.03 2.57
N GLU A 53 15.23 -3.08 3.81
CA GLU A 53 16.05 -4.19 4.31
C GLU A 53 15.26 -5.50 4.41
N VAL A 54 14.00 -5.45 4.86
CA VAL A 54 13.12 -6.63 4.87
C VAL A 54 12.90 -7.15 3.44
N SER A 55 12.64 -6.25 2.50
CA SER A 55 12.40 -6.62 1.09
C SER A 55 13.63 -7.29 0.48
N LEU A 56 14.82 -6.69 0.67
CA LEU A 56 16.07 -7.24 0.16
C LEU A 56 16.44 -8.58 0.82
N ALA A 57 16.24 -8.72 2.14
CA ALA A 57 16.56 -9.94 2.88
C ALA A 57 15.68 -11.15 2.49
N ASN A 58 14.49 -10.88 1.94
CA ASN A 58 13.55 -11.88 1.44
C ASN A 58 13.64 -12.10 -0.08
N THR A 59 14.52 -11.36 -0.76
CA THR A 59 14.67 -11.45 -2.22
C THR A 59 15.85 -12.35 -2.59
N PRO A 60 15.68 -13.26 -3.57
CA PRO A 60 16.76 -14.07 -4.14
C PRO A 60 17.94 -13.21 -4.63
N ALA A 61 19.15 -13.76 -4.59
CA ALA A 61 20.37 -13.01 -4.86
C ALA A 61 20.37 -12.33 -6.23
N GLU A 62 19.81 -13.03 -7.22
CA GLU A 62 19.73 -12.66 -8.62
C GLU A 62 18.87 -11.40 -8.84
N LEU A 63 17.91 -11.15 -7.94
CA LEU A 63 16.95 -10.04 -8.06
C LEU A 63 17.23 -8.89 -7.09
N ARG A 64 18.19 -9.04 -6.17
CA ARG A 64 18.43 -8.06 -5.10
C ARG A 64 18.88 -6.70 -5.63
N ASP A 65 19.76 -6.66 -6.61
CA ASP A 65 20.32 -5.39 -7.11
C ASP A 65 19.31 -4.62 -7.96
N GLU A 66 18.50 -5.33 -8.75
CA GLU A 66 17.38 -4.74 -9.47
C GLU A 66 16.34 -4.15 -8.50
N LEU A 67 15.95 -4.94 -7.50
CA LEU A 67 14.99 -4.48 -6.49
C LEU A 67 15.53 -3.29 -5.69
N ARG A 68 16.81 -3.32 -5.31
CA ARG A 68 17.46 -2.20 -4.61
C ARG A 68 17.36 -0.93 -5.45
N THR A 69 17.71 -1.02 -6.73
CA THR A 69 17.67 0.13 -7.66
C THR A 69 16.26 0.72 -7.70
N ARG A 70 15.23 -0.13 -7.90
CA ARG A 70 13.82 0.29 -7.93
C ARG A 70 13.38 0.94 -6.61
N LEU A 71 13.71 0.35 -5.47
CA LEU A 71 13.34 0.88 -4.16
C LEU A 71 14.01 2.23 -3.87
N THR A 72 15.25 2.43 -4.32
CA THR A 72 15.95 3.71 -4.16
C THR A 72 15.50 4.78 -5.15
N SER A 73 15.18 4.41 -6.39
CA SER A 73 14.71 5.34 -7.42
C SER A 73 13.27 5.80 -7.19
N THR A 74 12.45 4.97 -6.52
CA THR A 74 11.08 5.32 -6.11
C THR A 74 11.04 6.34 -4.96
N SER A 75 12.19 6.72 -4.37
CA SER A 75 12.27 7.86 -3.43
C SER A 75 11.96 9.21 -4.11
N ALA A 76 11.77 9.21 -5.43
CA ALA A 76 11.37 10.34 -6.25
C ALA A 76 10.08 10.06 -7.04
N VAL A 77 9.17 9.23 -6.53
CA VAL A 77 7.75 9.42 -6.89
C VAL A 77 7.29 10.64 -6.12
N ASP A 78 7.67 11.78 -6.70
CA ASP A 78 6.97 13.04 -6.71
C ASP A 78 5.82 13.09 -5.69
N GLU A 79 6.09 13.73 -4.55
CA GLU A 79 5.06 14.46 -3.80
C GLU A 79 4.57 15.67 -4.63
N SER A 80 4.51 15.56 -5.97
CA SER A 80 3.55 16.37 -6.72
C SER A 80 2.18 15.98 -6.22
N GLU A 81 1.30 16.95 -6.19
CA GLU A 81 -0.02 16.99 -5.58
C GLU A 81 -0.99 15.91 -6.12
N THR A 82 -0.62 14.64 -5.99
CA THR A 82 -1.44 13.50 -6.31
C THR A 82 -2.49 13.44 -5.21
N VAL A 83 -3.70 13.86 -5.56
CA VAL A 83 -4.86 13.70 -4.69
C VAL A 83 -4.86 12.26 -4.19
N SER A 84 -4.67 12.09 -2.87
CA SER A 84 -4.60 10.78 -2.25
C SER A 84 -5.79 9.93 -2.73
N PRO A 85 -5.57 8.68 -3.19
CA PRO A 85 -6.65 7.85 -3.70
C PRO A 85 -7.83 7.74 -2.72
N SER A 86 -7.55 7.67 -1.42
CA SER A 86 -8.57 7.64 -0.38
C SER A 86 -9.40 8.94 -0.32
N VAL A 87 -8.77 10.10 -0.50
CA VAL A 87 -9.43 11.41 -0.54
C VAL A 87 -10.29 11.54 -1.80
N LEU A 88 -9.79 11.06 -2.95
CA LEU A 88 -10.55 11.04 -4.20
C LEU A 88 -11.80 10.15 -4.06
N PHE A 89 -11.64 8.93 -3.55
CA PHE A 89 -12.76 8.01 -3.33
C PHE A 89 -13.78 8.53 -2.31
N GLN A 90 -13.32 9.14 -1.22
CA GLN A 90 -14.23 9.75 -0.25
C GLN A 90 -15.03 10.89 -0.88
N ALA A 91 -14.42 11.66 -1.77
CA ALA A 91 -15.13 12.70 -2.50
C ALA A 91 -16.09 12.14 -3.56
N LEU A 92 -15.75 11.03 -4.23
CA LEU A 92 -16.68 10.33 -5.14
C LEU A 92 -17.90 9.81 -4.39
N ARG A 93 -17.71 9.24 -3.19
CA ARG A 93 -18.82 8.77 -2.35
C ARG A 93 -19.76 9.90 -1.93
N LYS A 94 -19.25 11.13 -1.74
CA LYS A 94 -20.07 12.31 -1.45
C LYS A 94 -20.87 12.83 -2.66
N LEU A 95 -20.52 12.41 -3.87
CA LEU A 95 -21.27 12.72 -5.09
C LEU A 95 -22.33 11.68 -5.41
N ALA A 96 -22.35 10.56 -4.68
CA ALA A 96 -23.40 9.58 -4.82
C ALA A 96 -24.74 10.18 -4.37
N ASP A 97 -25.82 9.78 -5.02
CA ASP A 97 -27.18 10.17 -4.63
C ASP A 97 -27.63 9.43 -3.35
N GLU A 98 -28.90 9.60 -2.98
CA GLU A 98 -29.49 9.00 -1.78
C GLU A 98 -29.46 7.45 -1.82
N ASP A 99 -29.41 6.86 -3.02
CA ASP A 99 -29.32 5.42 -3.23
C ASP A 99 -27.85 4.94 -3.31
N GLY A 100 -26.88 5.83 -3.07
CA GLY A 100 -25.45 5.50 -3.15
C GLY A 100 -24.94 5.33 -4.59
N VAL A 101 -25.69 5.83 -5.59
CA VAL A 101 -25.35 5.71 -7.01
C VAL A 101 -24.58 6.93 -7.48
N VAL A 102 -23.47 6.69 -8.19
CA VAL A 102 -22.64 7.71 -8.84
C VAL A 102 -22.68 7.53 -10.36
N HIS A 103 -22.91 8.64 -11.06
CA HIS A 103 -22.89 8.71 -12.53
C HIS A 103 -21.49 9.07 -13.05
N LEU A 104 -21.11 8.52 -14.21
CA LEU A 104 -19.83 8.80 -14.86
C LEU A 104 -19.57 10.30 -15.09
N SER A 105 -20.63 11.07 -15.38
CA SER A 105 -20.56 12.52 -15.55
C SER A 105 -20.15 13.26 -14.26
N ALA A 106 -20.58 12.79 -13.10
CA ALA A 106 -20.18 13.33 -11.81
C ALA A 106 -18.71 13.02 -11.51
N VAL A 107 -18.25 11.82 -11.87
CA VAL A 107 -16.84 11.41 -11.77
C VAL A 107 -15.95 12.30 -12.64
N LYS A 108 -16.31 12.51 -13.91
CA LYS A 108 -15.59 13.39 -14.85
C LYS A 108 -15.43 14.80 -14.28
N ARG A 109 -16.55 15.41 -13.86
CA ARG A 109 -16.55 16.74 -13.25
C ARG A 109 -15.67 16.81 -12.01
N LEU A 110 -15.64 15.76 -11.19
CA LEU A 110 -14.82 15.72 -10.00
C LEU A 110 -13.32 15.73 -10.32
N LEU A 111 -12.92 14.94 -11.32
CA LEU A 111 -11.53 14.86 -11.76
C LEU A 111 -11.06 16.19 -12.37
N GLU A 112 -11.92 16.83 -13.18
CA GLU A 112 -11.67 18.17 -13.73
C GLU A 112 -11.47 19.22 -12.62
N VAL A 113 -12.39 19.28 -11.65
CA VAL A 113 -12.34 20.25 -10.53
C VAL A 113 -11.10 20.04 -9.66
N ARG A 114 -10.60 18.81 -9.55
CA ARG A 114 -9.40 18.48 -8.78
C ARG A 114 -8.12 18.45 -9.61
N SER A 115 -8.18 18.81 -10.89
CA SER A 115 -7.04 18.74 -11.81
C SER A 115 -6.35 17.37 -11.81
N VAL A 116 -7.12 16.29 -11.66
CA VAL A 116 -6.63 14.92 -11.69
C VAL A 116 -6.69 14.42 -13.13
N ASP A 117 -5.52 14.18 -13.72
CA ASP A 117 -5.40 13.60 -15.06
C ASP A 117 -5.56 12.07 -14.99
N ALA A 118 -6.81 11.61 -14.97
CA ALA A 118 -7.14 10.19 -14.96
C ALA A 118 -8.37 9.88 -15.85
N PRO A 119 -8.40 8.73 -16.55
CA PRO A 119 -9.55 8.33 -17.32
C PRO A 119 -10.71 7.96 -16.38
N SER A 120 -11.74 8.81 -16.32
CA SER A 120 -12.94 8.61 -15.47
C SER A 120 -13.55 7.20 -15.54
N LEU A 121 -13.64 6.60 -16.73
CA LEU A 121 -14.16 5.25 -16.91
C LEU A 121 -13.21 4.20 -16.32
N GLY A 122 -11.92 4.29 -16.63
CA GLY A 122 -10.90 3.38 -16.10
C GLY A 122 -10.79 3.44 -14.58
N LEU A 123 -11.02 4.62 -13.98
CA LEU A 123 -11.08 4.77 -12.53
C LEU A 123 -12.25 3.97 -11.92
N MET A 124 -13.43 4.01 -12.54
CA MET A 124 -14.60 3.29 -12.05
C MET A 124 -14.52 1.78 -12.34
N GLU A 125 -13.91 1.38 -13.45
CA GLU A 125 -13.58 -0.02 -13.75
C GLU A 125 -12.62 -0.61 -12.72
N GLN A 126 -11.59 0.15 -12.33
CA GLN A 126 -10.68 -0.25 -11.27
C GLN A 126 -11.41 -0.36 -9.92
N ALA A 127 -12.28 0.61 -9.59
CA ALA A 127 -13.09 0.56 -8.38
C ALA A 127 -14.00 -0.68 -8.33
N GLU A 128 -14.54 -1.09 -9.47
CA GLU A 128 -15.34 -2.31 -9.63
C GLU A 128 -14.49 -3.56 -9.40
N LEU A 129 -13.29 -3.63 -9.98
CA LEU A 129 -12.35 -4.73 -9.80
C LEU A 129 -11.86 -4.89 -8.35
N GLU A 130 -11.67 -3.76 -7.65
CA GLU A 130 -11.28 -3.72 -6.24
C GLU A 130 -12.44 -4.01 -5.27
N GLY A 131 -13.67 -4.17 -5.78
CA GLY A 131 -14.86 -4.46 -4.97
C GLY A 131 -15.36 -3.27 -4.16
N LEU A 132 -15.06 -2.03 -4.59
CA LEU A 132 -15.53 -0.81 -3.93
C LEU A 132 -16.92 -0.37 -4.40
N VAL A 133 -17.25 -0.70 -5.64
CA VAL A 133 -18.53 -0.38 -6.28
C VAL A 133 -19.05 -1.56 -7.10
N VAL A 134 -20.35 -1.55 -7.40
CA VAL A 134 -20.97 -2.43 -8.39
C VAL A 134 -21.49 -1.63 -9.58
N ARG A 135 -21.31 -2.14 -10.79
CA ARG A 135 -21.85 -1.53 -12.00
C ARG A 135 -23.36 -1.79 -12.12
N LEU A 136 -24.14 -0.73 -12.30
CA LEU A 136 -25.59 -0.79 -12.54
C LEU A 136 -25.97 -0.57 -14.00
N GLY A 137 -25.04 -0.05 -14.81
CA GLY A 137 -25.22 0.22 -16.24
C GLY A 137 -23.96 0.83 -16.85
N GLU A 138 -24.04 1.24 -18.12
CA GLU A 138 -22.87 1.74 -18.86
C GLU A 138 -22.19 2.94 -18.17
N ASP A 139 -22.97 3.84 -17.57
CA ASP A 139 -22.49 5.08 -16.96
C ASP A 139 -22.82 5.20 -15.45
N ARG A 140 -23.12 4.08 -14.77
CA ARG A 140 -23.61 4.12 -13.38
C ARG A 140 -23.00 3.03 -12.51
N TRP A 141 -22.55 3.42 -11.33
CA TRP A 141 -22.04 2.53 -10.29
C TRP A 141 -22.67 2.86 -8.94
N MET A 142 -22.80 1.86 -8.08
CA MET A 142 -23.29 2.00 -6.72
C MET A 142 -22.18 1.62 -5.74
N PHE A 143 -21.97 2.42 -4.71
CA PHE A 143 -21.07 2.07 -3.61
C PHE A 143 -21.70 1.05 -2.66
N PHE A 144 -20.90 0.14 -2.12
CA PHE A 144 -21.33 -0.69 -1.00
C PHE A 144 -21.34 0.12 0.30
N GLU A 145 -22.33 -0.09 1.17
CA GLU A 145 -22.44 0.56 2.50
C GLU A 145 -21.21 0.31 3.37
#